data_AF-A0A956Z321-F1
#
_entry.id   AF-A0A956Z321-F1
#
_cell.length_a   1.000
_cell.length_b   1.000
_cell.length_c   1.000
_cell.angle_alpha   90.00
_cell.angle_beta   90.00
_cell.angle_gamma   90.00
#
_symmetry.space_group_name_H-M   'P 1'
#
loop_
_entity.id
_entity.type
_entity.pdbx_description
1 polymer ?
#
loop_
_entity_poly.entity_id
_entity_poly.type
_entity_poly.pdbx_seq_one_letter_code
_entity_poly.pdbx_strand_id
1 'polypeptide(L)'
;MSKGQSSFTYHTYQGADDLIAMQEALAGWIHKSGNCGYCHVGDLPHRIYNGLRGRYPRNEMIRLWYLDGQLIGFALVYPRHGSYDAFISPAHRASAFENVVLGWAGTTLRAWMDREGAYEKAAMTDVDECDVARANCLIDLGYQPDDTPWL
;
A
#
# COMPACT_ATOMS: atom_id res chain seq x y z
N MET A 1 -22.93 17.47 13.45
CA MET A 1 -21.63 17.33 14.12
C MET A 1 -20.60 16.97 13.07
N SER A 2 -19.75 17.90 12.64
CA SER A 2 -18.64 17.57 11.74
C SER A 2 -17.62 16.77 12.54
N LYS A 3 -17.31 15.54 12.09
CA LYS A 3 -16.15 14.81 12.59
C LYS A 3 -14.93 15.60 12.15
N GLY A 4 -14.14 16.09 13.11
CA GLY A 4 -12.86 16.74 12.83
C GLY A 4 -12.03 15.82 11.95
N GLN A 5 -11.59 16.33 10.80
CA GLN A 5 -10.72 15.59 9.90
C GLN A 5 -9.36 15.49 10.59
N SER A 6 -9.05 14.33 11.19
CA SER A 6 -7.73 14.06 11.76
C SER A 6 -6.69 14.24 10.65
N SER A 7 -5.81 15.22 10.82
CA SER A 7 -4.73 15.47 9.86
C SER A 7 -3.63 14.46 10.10
N PHE A 8 -3.36 13.62 9.10
CA PHE A 8 -2.19 12.75 9.08
C PHE A 8 -1.03 13.44 8.36
N THR A 9 0.18 13.08 8.73
CA THR A 9 1.41 13.44 8.00
C THR A 9 1.88 12.24 7.19
N TYR A 10 2.83 12.47 6.27
CA TYR A 10 3.52 11.39 5.59
C TYR A 10 4.98 11.74 5.38
N HIS A 11 5.80 10.72 5.20
CA HIS A 11 7.15 10.89 4.68
C HIS A 11 7.52 9.73 3.74
N THR A 12 8.59 9.92 2.98
CA THR A 12 9.09 8.93 2.03
C THR A 12 10.14 8.05 2.68
N TYR A 13 10.24 6.80 2.25
CA TYR A 13 11.15 5.83 2.85
C TYR A 13 12.62 6.30 2.87
N GLN A 14 13.23 6.29 4.05
CA GLN A 14 14.60 6.75 4.33
C GLN A 14 15.58 5.59 4.61
N GLY A 15 15.12 4.39 4.96
CA GLY A 15 16.01 3.25 5.14
C GLY A 15 15.60 2.26 6.23
N ALA A 16 16.61 1.75 6.94
CA ALA A 16 16.46 0.62 7.88
C ALA A 16 15.48 0.90 9.02
N ASP A 17 15.50 2.13 9.57
CA ASP A 17 14.59 2.50 10.67
C ASP A 17 13.12 2.46 10.23
N ASP A 18 12.82 2.87 9.00
CA ASP A 18 11.47 2.76 8.44
C ASP A 18 11.06 1.32 8.20
N LEU A 19 12.00 0.47 7.75
CA LEU A 19 11.73 -0.95 7.61
C LEU A 19 11.37 -1.58 8.96
N ILE A 20 12.10 -1.25 10.02
CA ILE A 20 11.82 -1.72 11.38
C ILE A 20 10.44 -1.23 11.82
N ALA A 21 10.15 0.07 11.66
CA ALA A 21 8.85 0.64 12.03
C ALA A 21 7.68 -0.01 11.25
N MET A 22 7.86 -0.28 9.96
CA MET A 22 6.86 -0.98 9.13
C MET A 22 6.64 -2.42 9.61
N GLN A 23 7.71 -3.14 9.95
CA GLN A 23 7.63 -4.51 10.45
C GLN A 23 6.93 -4.59 11.81
N GLU A 24 7.29 -3.70 12.74
CA GLU A 24 6.66 -3.61 14.06
C GLU A 24 5.17 -3.26 13.96
N ALA A 25 4.83 -2.26 13.14
CA ALA A 25 3.45 -1.87 12.93
C ALA A 25 2.63 -3.00 12.30
N LEU A 26 3.13 -3.62 11.22
CA LEU A 26 2.46 -4.72 10.54
C LEU A 26 2.25 -5.93 11.46
N ALA A 27 3.27 -6.30 12.24
CA ALA A 27 3.15 -7.35 13.25
C ALA A 27 2.07 -7.03 14.29
N GLY A 28 2.04 -5.80 14.79
CA GLY A 28 1.02 -5.33 15.73
C GLY A 28 -0.39 -5.33 15.15
N TRP A 29 -0.55 -4.96 13.87
CA TRP A 29 -1.82 -4.98 13.17
C TRP A 29 -2.32 -6.41 12.97
N ILE A 30 -1.45 -7.31 12.50
CA ILE A 30 -1.74 -8.74 12.36
C ILE A 30 -2.16 -9.34 13.70
N HIS A 31 -1.42 -9.06 14.77
CA HIS A 31 -1.77 -9.56 16.11
C HIS A 31 -3.16 -9.09 16.55
N LYS A 32 -3.54 -7.85 16.22
CA LYS A 32 -4.82 -7.25 16.63
C LYS A 32 -6.02 -7.72 15.80
N SER A 33 -5.86 -7.93 14.49
CA SER A 33 -6.98 -8.16 13.57
C SER A 33 -6.90 -9.44 12.75
N GLY A 34 -5.88 -10.26 12.97
CA GLY A 34 -5.57 -11.41 12.12
C GLY A 34 -4.89 -11.01 10.81
N ASN A 35 -4.68 -11.99 9.94
CA ASN A 35 -3.83 -11.85 8.75
C ASN A 35 -4.54 -11.24 7.53
N CYS A 36 -5.88 -11.17 7.51
CA CYS A 36 -6.62 -10.75 6.32
C CYS A 36 -6.25 -9.32 5.89
N GLY A 37 -5.78 -9.16 4.64
CA GLY A 37 -5.34 -7.90 4.08
C GLY A 37 -3.93 -7.46 4.51
N TYR A 38 -3.14 -8.38 5.06
CA TYR A 38 -1.74 -8.16 5.47
C TYR A 38 -0.83 -9.29 4.95
N CYS A 39 0.37 -8.92 4.52
CA CYS A 39 1.38 -9.91 4.13
C CYS A 39 2.16 -10.41 5.36
N HIS A 40 2.96 -11.44 5.15
CA HIS A 40 3.89 -11.89 6.19
C HIS A 40 4.94 -10.80 6.47
N VAL A 41 5.23 -10.53 7.74
CA VAL A 41 6.14 -9.44 8.15
C VAL A 41 7.55 -9.60 7.57
N GLY A 42 8.01 -10.85 7.42
CA GLY A 42 9.28 -11.20 6.80
C GLY A 42 9.34 -10.93 5.29
N ASP A 43 8.21 -10.66 4.63
CA ASP A 43 8.17 -10.35 3.20
C ASP A 43 8.51 -8.89 2.92
N LEU A 44 8.40 -7.98 3.90
CA LEU A 44 8.68 -6.56 3.70
C LEU A 44 10.09 -6.28 3.16
N PRO A 45 11.18 -6.87 3.71
CA PRO A 45 12.51 -6.72 3.13
C PRO A 45 12.58 -7.24 1.68
N HIS A 46 11.96 -8.39 1.39
CA HIS A 46 11.94 -8.95 0.04
C HIS A 46 11.23 -8.00 -0.93
N ARG A 47 10.04 -7.51 -0.56
CA ARG A 47 9.26 -6.56 -1.35
C ARG A 47 10.03 -5.27 -1.63
N ILE A 48 10.69 -4.70 -0.62
CA ILE A 48 11.46 -3.45 -0.77
C ILE A 48 12.73 -3.65 -1.60
N TYR A 49 13.56 -4.64 -1.28
CA TYR A 49 14.89 -4.78 -1.90
C TYR A 49 14.86 -5.58 -3.20
N ASN A 50 14.09 -6.67 -3.26
CA ASN A 50 13.96 -7.50 -4.46
C ASN A 50 12.83 -7.04 -5.38
N GLY A 51 11.70 -6.56 -4.84
CA GLY A 51 10.58 -6.07 -5.66
C GLY A 51 10.97 -4.84 -6.50
N LEU A 52 11.81 -3.96 -5.95
CA LEU A 52 12.31 -2.77 -6.64
C LEU A 52 13.61 -3.01 -7.42
N ARG A 53 14.31 -4.13 -7.19
CA ARG A 53 15.58 -4.55 -7.82
C ARG A 53 16.66 -3.47 -7.96
N GLY A 54 16.68 -2.47 -7.07
CA GLY A 54 17.56 -1.31 -7.17
C GLY A 54 17.36 -0.44 -8.42
N ARG A 55 16.31 -0.68 -9.21
CA ARG A 55 16.01 0.07 -10.45
C ARG A 55 15.19 1.33 -10.16
N TYR A 56 14.35 1.29 -9.13
CA TYR A 56 13.46 2.40 -8.78
C TYR A 56 13.89 3.05 -7.45
N PRO A 57 13.84 4.39 -7.37
CA PRO A 57 14.20 5.12 -6.16
C PRO A 57 13.17 4.86 -5.05
N ARG A 58 13.60 4.22 -3.95
CA ARG A 58 12.72 3.79 -2.85
C ARG A 58 11.90 4.92 -2.23
N ASN A 59 12.48 6.12 -2.14
CA ASN A 59 11.82 7.32 -1.64
C ASN A 59 10.71 7.85 -2.57
N GLU A 60 10.62 7.38 -3.82
CA GLU A 60 9.49 7.67 -4.70
C GLU A 60 8.48 6.50 -4.73
N MET A 61 8.93 5.29 -4.42
CA MET A 61 8.12 4.06 -4.47
C MET A 61 7.40 3.74 -3.18
N ILE A 62 7.88 4.28 -2.05
CA ILE A 62 7.41 3.89 -0.72
C ILE A 62 7.06 5.15 0.08
N ARG A 63 5.85 5.15 0.63
CA ARG A 63 5.34 6.23 1.49
C ARG A 63 4.75 5.65 2.77
N LEU A 64 5.03 6.33 3.88
CA LEU A 64 4.56 5.99 5.22
C LEU A 64 3.72 7.16 5.75
N TRP A 65 2.57 6.87 6.34
CA TRP A 65 1.62 7.84 6.88
C TRP A 65 1.48 7.72 8.38
N TYR A 66 1.45 8.86 9.07
CA TYR A 66 1.43 8.93 10.52
C TYR A 66 0.27 9.78 11.03
N LEU A 67 -0.30 9.37 12.16
CA LEU A 67 -1.26 10.16 12.92
C LEU A 67 -0.79 10.16 14.38
N ASP A 68 -0.65 11.35 14.97
CA ASP A 68 -0.17 11.54 16.34
C ASP A 68 1.15 10.79 16.62
N GLY A 69 2.05 10.77 15.64
CA GLY A 69 3.35 10.08 15.70
C GLY A 69 3.30 8.56 15.51
N GLN A 70 2.12 7.97 15.35
CA GLN A 70 1.94 6.53 15.10
C GLN A 70 1.84 6.24 13.61
N LEU A 71 2.55 5.22 13.13
CA LEU A 71 2.40 4.71 11.77
C LEU A 71 0.99 4.11 11.62
N ILE A 72 0.19 4.65 10.70
CA ILE A 72 -1.20 4.22 10.47
C ILE A 72 -1.42 3.61 9.09
N GLY A 73 -0.45 3.74 8.18
CA GLY A 73 -0.45 3.06 6.90
C GLY A 73 0.84 3.27 6.13
N PHE A 74 1.10 2.39 5.16
CA PHE A 74 2.21 2.51 4.22
C PHE A 74 1.88 1.79 2.92
N ALA A 75 2.54 2.19 1.83
CA ALA A 75 2.33 1.61 0.51
C ALA A 75 3.66 1.47 -0.24
N LEU A 76 3.75 0.42 -1.07
CA LEU A 76 4.92 0.06 -1.86
C LEU A 76 4.48 -0.10 -3.32
N VAL A 77 5.13 0.62 -4.24
CA VAL A 77 4.78 0.65 -5.66
C VAL A 77 5.83 -0.10 -6.48
N TYR A 78 5.40 -0.97 -7.41
CA TYR A 78 6.28 -1.79 -8.24
C TYR A 78 5.99 -1.58 -9.74
N PRO A 79 6.54 -0.52 -10.38
CA PRO A 79 6.20 -0.17 -11.75
C PRO A 79 6.44 -1.29 -12.77
N ARG A 80 7.53 -2.04 -12.62
CA ARG A 80 7.83 -3.20 -13.47
C ARG A 80 6.74 -4.27 -13.44
N HIS A 81 6.19 -4.52 -12.27
CA HIS A 81 5.15 -5.53 -12.06
C HIS A 81 3.76 -5.00 -12.42
N GLY A 82 3.61 -3.68 -12.56
CA GLY A 82 2.31 -3.06 -12.77
C GLY A 82 1.43 -3.16 -11.55
N SER A 83 2.03 -3.31 -10.35
CA SER A 83 1.29 -3.54 -9.11
C SER A 83 1.80 -2.70 -7.94
N TYR A 84 1.02 -2.63 -6.88
CA TYR A 84 1.40 -2.04 -5.60
C TYR A 84 0.82 -2.84 -4.43
N ASP A 85 1.38 -2.63 -3.25
CA ASP A 85 0.79 -3.06 -1.98
C ASP A 85 0.40 -1.84 -1.14
N ALA A 86 -0.65 -1.98 -0.35
CA ALA A 86 -1.04 -1.01 0.66
C ALA A 86 -1.41 -1.72 1.97
N PHE A 87 -0.83 -1.25 3.07
CA PHE A 87 -1.09 -1.78 4.41
C PHE A 87 -1.56 -0.65 5.30
N ILE A 88 -2.71 -0.85 5.95
CA ILE A 88 -3.41 0.17 6.71
C ILE A 88 -3.72 -0.41 8.08
N SER A 89 -3.50 0.37 9.14
CA SER A 89 -3.80 -0.04 10.51
C SER A 89 -5.29 -0.42 10.67
N PRO A 90 -5.63 -1.41 11.53
CA PRO A 90 -6.99 -1.93 11.63
C PRO A 90 -8.04 -0.86 11.95
N ALA A 91 -7.67 0.17 12.72
CA ALA A 91 -8.57 1.25 13.09
C ALA A 91 -8.92 2.21 11.94
N HIS A 92 -8.16 2.17 10.84
CA HIS A 92 -8.30 3.08 9.70
C HIS A 92 -8.68 2.35 8.40
N ARG A 93 -8.99 1.05 8.48
CA ARG A 93 -9.53 0.26 7.36
C ARG A 93 -10.94 0.73 6.97
N ALA A 94 -11.32 0.52 5.71
CA ALA A 94 -12.62 0.89 5.13
C ALA A 94 -12.98 2.37 5.36
N SER A 95 -11.98 3.24 5.36
CA SER A 95 -12.15 4.65 5.68
C SER A 95 -11.65 5.54 4.55
N ALA A 96 -11.98 6.83 4.61
CA ALA A 96 -11.43 7.83 3.70
C ALA A 96 -9.88 7.84 3.70
N PHE A 97 -9.23 7.44 4.79
CA PHE A 97 -7.78 7.32 4.84
C PHE A 97 -7.27 6.16 3.95
N GLU A 98 -7.95 5.01 3.94
CA GLU A 98 -7.57 3.90 3.06
C GLU A 98 -7.65 4.32 1.59
N ASN A 99 -8.67 5.08 1.20
CA ASN A 99 -8.78 5.65 -0.15
C ASN A 99 -7.62 6.60 -0.49
N VAL A 100 -7.10 7.35 0.48
CA VAL A 100 -5.90 8.20 0.27
C VAL A 100 -4.67 7.34 -0.02
N VAL A 101 -4.45 6.27 0.76
CA VAL A 101 -3.30 5.38 0.60
C VAL A 101 -3.36 4.66 -0.75
N LEU A 102 -4.51 4.04 -1.07
CA LEU A 102 -4.75 3.34 -2.33
C LEU A 102 -4.67 4.30 -3.53
N GLY A 103 -5.27 5.48 -3.42
CA GLY A 103 -5.24 6.49 -4.47
C GLY A 103 -3.83 7.01 -4.75
N TRP A 104 -3.02 7.24 -3.70
CA TRP A 104 -1.62 7.59 -3.88
C TRP A 104 -0.84 6.48 -4.59
N ALA A 105 -0.99 5.23 -4.15
CA ALA A 105 -0.24 4.11 -4.70
C ALA A 105 -0.59 3.86 -6.17
N GLY A 106 -1.88 3.83 -6.52
CA GLY A 106 -2.35 3.68 -7.89
C GLY A 106 -1.92 4.82 -8.81
N THR A 107 -2.03 6.08 -8.35
CA THR A 107 -1.60 7.25 -9.13
C THR A 107 -0.09 7.23 -9.37
N THR A 108 0.69 6.92 -8.34
CA THR A 108 2.16 6.83 -8.43
C THR A 108 2.57 5.73 -9.40
N LEU A 109 1.92 4.56 -9.30
CA LEU A 109 2.15 3.43 -10.20
C LEU A 109 1.88 3.81 -11.66
N ARG A 110 0.70 4.40 -11.94
CA ARG A 110 0.33 4.83 -13.29
C ARG A 110 1.34 5.83 -13.87
N ALA A 111 1.70 6.86 -13.10
CA ALA A 111 2.65 7.88 -13.54
C ALA A 111 4.02 7.29 -13.92
N TRP A 112 4.50 6.30 -13.16
CA TRP A 112 5.75 5.61 -13.47
C TRP A 112 5.65 4.69 -14.69
N MET A 113 4.55 3.96 -14.83
CA MET A 113 4.30 3.12 -16.00
C MET A 113 4.23 3.94 -17.29
N ASP A 114 3.55 5.08 -17.26
CA ASP A 114 3.45 6.01 -18.40
C ASP A 114 4.83 6.55 -18.77
N ARG A 115 5.65 6.92 -17.77
CA ARG A 115 7.03 7.40 -17.97
C ARG A 115 7.94 6.34 -18.60
N GLU A 116 7.77 5.07 -18.24
CA GLU A 116 8.58 3.97 -18.79
C GLU A 116 8.08 3.46 -20.15
N GLY A 117 6.96 3.99 -20.66
CA GLY A 117 6.35 3.52 -21.91
C GLY A 117 5.84 2.08 -21.79
N ALA A 118 5.35 1.67 -20.62
CA ALA A 118 4.75 0.35 -20.43
C ALA A 118 3.45 0.28 -21.24
N TYR A 119 3.47 -0.46 -22.35
CA TYR A 119 2.47 -0.33 -23.41
C TYR A 119 1.06 -0.80 -23.01
N GLU A 120 0.88 -1.81 -22.15
CA GLU A 120 -0.44 -2.31 -21.78
C GLU A 120 -0.43 -3.01 -20.41
N LYS A 121 -0.46 -2.25 -19.31
CA LYS A 121 -0.81 -2.82 -18.01
C LYS A 121 -1.78 -1.90 -17.26
N ALA A 122 -2.85 -2.50 -16.74
CA ALA A 122 -3.65 -1.88 -15.69
C ALA A 122 -2.76 -1.70 -14.45
N ALA A 123 -3.06 -0.70 -13.63
CA ALA A 123 -2.52 -0.64 -12.27
C ALA A 123 -3.24 -1.70 -11.45
N MET A 124 -2.50 -2.63 -10.84
CA MET A 124 -3.06 -3.78 -10.12
C MET A 124 -2.70 -3.74 -8.63
N THR A 125 -3.53 -4.37 -7.82
CA THR A 125 -3.24 -4.69 -6.42
C THR A 125 -3.97 -5.97 -6.08
N ASP A 126 -3.34 -6.82 -5.27
CA ASP A 126 -4.00 -8.02 -4.78
C ASP A 126 -4.93 -7.65 -3.62
N VAL A 127 -6.03 -8.39 -3.51
CA VAL A 127 -7.00 -8.29 -2.41
C VAL A 127 -7.31 -9.72 -1.97
N ASP A 128 -7.13 -10.00 -0.68
CA ASP A 128 -7.53 -11.29 -0.12
C ASP A 128 -9.04 -11.46 -0.23
N GLU A 129 -9.54 -12.67 -0.50
CA GLU A 129 -10.97 -12.95 -0.62
C GLU A 129 -11.77 -12.55 0.63
N CYS A 130 -11.15 -12.64 1.82
CA CYS A 130 -11.74 -12.22 3.08
C CYS A 130 -11.82 -10.68 3.27
N ASP A 131 -11.18 -9.90 2.39
CA ASP A 131 -10.98 -8.45 2.51
C ASP A 131 -12.00 -7.65 1.68
N VAL A 132 -13.28 -7.92 1.94
CA VAL A 132 -14.41 -7.25 1.29
C VAL A 132 -14.36 -5.72 1.47
N ALA A 133 -13.83 -5.27 2.60
CA ALA A 133 -13.64 -3.86 2.90
C ALA A 133 -12.74 -3.16 1.86
N ARG A 134 -11.57 -3.74 1.57
CA ARG A 134 -10.65 -3.20 0.57
C ARG A 134 -11.21 -3.30 -0.84
N ALA A 135 -11.87 -4.42 -1.17
CA ALA A 135 -12.51 -4.58 -2.46
C ALA A 135 -13.48 -3.42 -2.76
N ASN A 136 -14.31 -3.04 -1.79
CA ASN A 136 -15.22 -1.90 -1.95
C ASN A 136 -14.49 -0.56 -2.12
N CYS A 137 -13.43 -0.30 -1.34
CA CYS A 137 -12.60 0.90 -1.50
C CYS A 137 -11.99 0.99 -2.91
N LEU A 138 -11.54 -0.13 -3.47
CA LEU A 138 -10.97 -0.19 -4.81
C LEU A 138 -12.02 0.04 -5.90
N ILE A 139 -13.22 -0.52 -5.74
CA ILE A 139 -14.35 -0.25 -6.65
C ILE A 139 -14.71 1.24 -6.65
N ASP A 140 -14.75 1.88 -5.48
CA ASP A 140 -14.99 3.32 -5.36
C ASP A 140 -13.89 4.16 -6.06
N LEU A 141 -12.69 3.62 -6.16
CA LEU A 141 -11.55 4.20 -6.88
C LEU A 141 -11.52 3.84 -8.38
N GLY A 142 -12.50 3.08 -8.88
CA GLY A 142 -12.64 2.72 -10.29
C GLY A 142 -11.88 1.44 -10.70
N TYR A 143 -11.37 0.67 -9.74
CA TYR A 143 -10.82 -0.66 -10.03
C TYR A 143 -11.96 -1.64 -10.32
N GLN A 144 -11.63 -2.68 -11.08
CA GLN A 144 -12.52 -3.80 -11.36
C GLN A 144 -11.86 -5.08 -10.84
N PRO A 145 -12.62 -6.01 -10.23
CA PRO A 145 -12.11 -7.35 -9.95
C PRO A 145 -11.65 -8.02 -11.24
N ASP A 146 -10.54 -8.75 -11.16
CA ASP A 146 -10.05 -9.60 -12.23
C ASP A 146 -9.74 -10.97 -11.64
N ASP A 147 -10.57 -11.95 -11.98
CA ASP A 147 -10.45 -13.34 -11.52
C ASP A 147 -9.51 -14.15 -12.42
N THR A 148 -8.88 -13.50 -13.42
CA THR A 148 -7.92 -14.17 -14.29
C THR A 148 -6.66 -14.51 -13.49
N PRO A 149 -6.32 -15.80 -13.33
CA PRO A 149 -5.09 -16.18 -12.64
C PRO A 149 -3.90 -15.68 -13.45
N TRP A 150 -3.07 -14.84 -12.85
CA TRP A 150 -1.81 -14.40 -13.44
C TRP A 150 -0.74 -15.48 -13.22
N LEU A 151 -0.75 -16.51 -14.07
CA LEU A 151 0.31 -17.51 -14.24
C LEU A 151 0.72 -17.63 -15.70
#